data_AF-A0A392U249-F1
#
_entry.id   AF-A0A392U249-F1
#
_cell.length_a   1.000
_cell.length_b   1.000
_cell.length_c   1.000
_cell.angle_alpha   90.00
_cell.angle_beta   90.00
_cell.angle_gamma   90.00
#
_symmetry.space_group_name_H-M   'P 1'
#
loop_
_entity.id
_entity.type
_entity.pdbx_description
1 polymer ?
#
loop_
_entity_poly.entity_id
_entity_poly.type
_entity_poly.pdbx_seq_one_letter_code
_entity_poly.pdbx_strand_id
1 'polypeptide(L)' 'MKVSQDCQKSYADKRRRPLEFEAGEHVFLRVTPTTNVGRSLKAKKLTPKFIGPYQITERIRK' A
#
# COMPACT_ATOMS: atom_id res chain seq x y z
N MET A 1 -19.84 -10.47 -23.48
CA MET A 1 -20.04 -9.86 -22.14
C MET A 1 -19.22 -10.50 -21.02
N LYS A 2 -19.02 -11.83 -20.98
CA LYS A 2 -18.22 -12.51 -19.93
C LYS A 2 -16.80 -11.98 -19.74
N VAL A 3 -16.05 -11.76 -20.82
CA VAL A 3 -14.64 -11.30 -20.77
C VAL A 3 -14.48 -10.00 -19.96
N SER A 4 -15.40 -9.04 -20.12
CA SER A 4 -15.37 -7.79 -19.37
C SER A 4 -15.62 -8.00 -17.87
N GLN A 5 -16.56 -8.89 -17.52
CA GLN A 5 -16.85 -9.26 -16.13
C GLN A 5 -15.68 -10.01 -15.48
N ASP A 6 -15.03 -10.90 -16.23
CA ASP A 6 -13.86 -11.64 -15.75
C ASP A 6 -12.65 -10.71 -15.52
N CYS A 7 -12.43 -9.72 -16.39
CA CYS A 7 -11.43 -8.68 -16.19
C CYS A 7 -11.71 -7.84 -14.94
N GLN A 8 -12.96 -7.37 -14.78
CA GLN A 8 -13.38 -6.60 -13.60
C GLN A 8 -13.16 -7.38 -12.30
N LYS A 9 -13.54 -8.67 -12.31
CA LYS A 9 -13.40 -9.57 -11.17
C LYS A 9 -11.93 -9.85 -10.83
N SER A 10 -11.09 -10.08 -11.82
CA SER A 10 -9.64 -10.23 -11.64
C SER A 10 -9.01 -8.98 -11.01
N TYR A 11 -9.41 -7.77 -11.42
CA TYR A 11 -8.92 -6.54 -10.78
C TYR A 11 -9.40 -6.38 -9.33
N ALA A 12 -10.66 -6.71 -9.04
CA ALA A 12 -11.22 -6.64 -7.69
C ALA A 12 -10.56 -7.67 -6.75
N ASP A 13 -10.35 -8.90 -7.22
CA ASP A 13 -9.90 -10.02 -6.39
C ASP A 13 -8.42 -9.95 -6.03
N LYS A 14 -7.58 -9.35 -6.89
CA LYS A 14 -6.12 -9.20 -6.68
C LYS A 14 -5.72 -8.52 -5.36
N ARG A 15 -6.60 -7.72 -4.75
CA ARG A 15 -6.33 -7.01 -3.48
C ARG A 15 -7.30 -7.38 -2.35
N ARG A 16 -8.08 -8.46 -2.50
CA ARG A 16 -9.00 -8.94 -1.44
C ARG A 16 -8.29 -9.69 -0.31
N ARG A 17 -7.09 -10.23 -0.55
CA ARG A 17 -6.28 -10.90 0.47
C ARG A 17 -5.35 -9.89 1.14
N PRO A 18 -5.08 -10.03 2.45
CA PRO A 18 -3.99 -9.28 3.08
C PRO A 18 -2.69 -9.59 2.34
N LEU A 19 -1.96 -8.54 1.96
CA LEU A 19 -0.68 -8.69 1.28
C LEU A 19 0.35 -9.14 2.34
N GLU A 20 0.79 -10.37 2.21
CA GLU A 20 1.89 -10.89 3.01
C GLU A 20 3.20 -10.58 2.29
N PHE A 21 4.18 -10.12 3.05
CA PHE A 21 5.51 -9.83 2.55
C PHE A 21 6.54 -10.70 3.27
N GLU A 22 7.62 -11.01 2.57
CA GLU A 22 8.76 -11.74 3.11
C GLU A 22 9.96 -10.82 3.36
N ALA A 23 10.90 -11.28 4.19
CA ALA A 23 12.16 -10.58 4.40
C ALA A 23 12.96 -10.56 3.08
N GLY A 24 13.48 -9.39 2.71
CA GLY A 24 14.18 -9.16 1.44
C GLY A 24 13.33 -8.54 0.33
N GLU A 25 12.00 -8.50 0.47
CA GLU A 25 11.15 -7.82 -0.49
C GLU A 25 11.21 -6.29 -0.34
N HIS A 26 10.99 -5.57 -1.45
CA HIS A 26 10.92 -4.12 -1.46
C HIS A 26 9.48 -3.64 -1.42
N VAL A 27 9.16 -2.79 -0.44
CA VAL A 27 7.81 -2.24 -0.23
C VAL A 27 7.82 -0.73 -0.17
N PHE A 28 6.69 -0.13 -0.53
CA PHE A 28 6.47 1.30 -0.40
C PHE A 28 5.67 1.60 0.85
N LEU A 29 6.13 2.58 1.65
CA LEU A 29 5.43 2.98 2.87
C LEU A 29 4.27 3.93 2.53
N ARG A 30 3.05 3.57 2.92
CA ARG A 30 1.88 4.43 2.72
C ARG A 30 1.92 5.62 3.68
N VAL A 31 1.85 6.83 3.13
CA VAL A 31 1.80 8.07 3.92
C VAL A 31 0.36 8.36 4.32
N THR A 32 0.10 8.51 5.61
CA THR A 32 -1.14 9.11 6.10
C THR A 32 -0.93 10.61 6.31
N PRO A 33 -1.79 11.47 5.73
CA PRO A 33 -1.62 12.93 5.86
C PRO A 33 -1.79 13.41 7.31
N THR A 34 -2.47 12.62 8.14
CA THR A 34 -2.68 12.84 9.56
C THR A 34 -1.98 11.72 10.33
N THR A 35 -1.01 12.09 11.17
CA THR A 35 -0.46 11.21 12.20
C THR A 35 -0.94 11.76 13.54
N ASN A 36 -1.44 10.90 14.43
CA ASN A 36 -2.03 11.24 15.75
C ASN A 36 -1.14 12.16 16.64
N VAL A 37 0.12 12.37 16.27
CA VAL A 37 1.05 13.30 16.91
C VAL A 37 1.06 14.62 16.13
N GLY A 38 -0.02 15.39 16.22
CA GLY A 38 -0.07 16.85 15.98
C GLY A 38 0.54 17.42 14.68
N ARG A 39 0.88 16.61 13.67
CA ARG A 39 1.57 17.08 12.46
C ARG A 39 0.80 16.64 11.23
N SER A 40 0.10 17.61 10.64
CA SER A 40 -0.19 17.58 9.21
C SER A 40 1.15 17.65 8.49
N LEU A 41 1.49 16.64 7.69
CA LEU A 41 2.42 16.86 6.59
C LEU A 41 1.73 17.89 5.71
N LYS A 42 2.13 19.17 5.79
CA LYS A 42 1.49 20.30 5.09
C LYS A 42 0.98 19.80 3.75
N ALA A 43 -0.34 19.65 3.63
CA ALA A 43 -0.97 19.07 2.47
C ALA A 43 -0.77 20.02 1.29
N LYS A 44 0.42 19.99 0.69
CA LYS A 44 0.61 20.49 -0.66
C LYS A 44 -0.25 19.59 -1.53
N LYS A 45 -1.03 20.17 -2.45
CA LYS A 45 -2.03 19.48 -3.27
C LYS A 45 -1.50 18.21 -3.98
N LEU A 46 -0.18 18.06 -4.09
CA LEU A 46 0.53 16.96 -4.73
C LEU A 46 1.52 16.24 -3.78
N THR A 47 1.13 15.89 -2.55
CA THR A 47 1.98 15.03 -1.70
C THR A 47 1.96 13.58 -2.22
N PRO A 48 3.13 12.91 -2.27
CA PRO A 48 3.19 11.52 -2.67
C PRO A 48 2.47 10.64 -1.63
N LYS A 49 1.63 9.72 -2.12
CA LYS A 49 0.88 8.75 -1.29
C LYS A 49 1.77 7.66 -0.70
N PHE A 50 2.95 7.46 -1.28
CA PHE A 50 3.90 6.41 -0.94
C PHE A 50 5.32 6.98 -0.88
N ILE A 51 6.07 6.62 0.16
CA ILE A 51 7.51 6.88 0.26
C ILE A 51 8.24 5.66 -0.30
N GLY A 52 9.42 5.89 -0.89
CA GLY A 52 10.20 5.01 -1.77
C GLY A 52 10.43 3.55 -1.34
N PRO A 53 11.26 2.80 -2.09
CA PRO A 53 11.41 1.38 -1.88
C PRO A 53 12.22 1.10 -0.61
N TYR A 54 11.61 0.41 0.34
CA TYR A 54 12.25 -0.07 1.56
C TYR A 54 12.36 -1.58 1.53
N GLN A 55 13.53 -2.11 1.90
CA GLN A 55 13.70 -3.54 2.08
C GLN A 55 13.14 -3.96 3.44
N ILE A 56 12.35 -5.04 3.47
CA ILE A 56 11.88 -5.63 4.73
C ILE A 56 13.01 -6.46 5.33
N THR A 57 13.51 -6.06 6.51
CA THR A 57 14.54 -6.82 7.24
C THR A 57 13.95 -8.00 8.00
N GLU A 58 12.81 -7.79 8.66
CA GLU A 58 12.17 -8.80 9.51
C GLU A 58 10.65 -8.61 9.54
N ARG A 59 9.90 -9.71 9.55
CA ARG A 59 8.45 -9.71 9.74
C ARG A 59 8.13 -10.02 11.19
N ILE A 60 7.70 -9.02 11.94
CA ILE A 60 7.14 -9.22 13.27
C ILE A 60 5.71 -9.77 13.10
N ARG A 61 5.54 -11.08 13.33
CA ARG A 61 4.19 -11.68 13.42
C ARG A 61 3.55 -11.22 14.73
N LYS A 62 2.25 -10.91 14.66
CA LYS A 62 1.42 -10.56 15.82
C LYS A 62 0.56 -11.75 16.21
#